data_AF-A0A7S4CVB2-F1
#
_entry.id   AF-A0A7S4CVB2-F1
#
_cell.length_a   1.000
_cell.length_b   1.000
_cell.length_c   1.000
_cell.angle_alpha   90.00
_cell.angle_beta   90.00
_cell.angle_gamma   90.00
#
_symmetry.space_group_name_H-M   'P 1'
#
loop_
_entity.id
_entity.type
_entity.pdbx_description
1 polymer ?
#
loop_
_entity_poly.entity_id
_entity_poly.type
_entity_poly.pdbx_seq_one_letter_code
_entity_poly.pdbx_strand_id
1 'polypeptide(L)'
;MLKYMDIGVRLILIDGEGLEEEEFRAHIRKYPALELLYEQGLYVFDALNPALSIPVNSEDLFMATLYYTAFTCHNTLRKYPGLKNRNFVYFIQDFEPIFYPHNTGYVTALETYRLPHFGIYSTPFLQ
;
A
#
# COMPACT_ATOMS: atom_id res chain seq x y z
N MET A 1 20.88 -3.34 -19.95
CA MET A 1 19.53 -2.81 -19.64
C MET A 1 18.97 -3.70 -18.54
N LEU A 2 18.96 -3.24 -17.29
CA LEU A 2 18.55 -4.07 -16.16
C LEU A 2 17.01 -4.18 -16.14
N LYS A 3 16.49 -5.34 -16.52
CA LYS A 3 15.07 -5.70 -16.44
C LYS A 3 14.83 -6.18 -15.00
N TYR A 4 14.61 -5.25 -14.06
CA TYR A 4 14.68 -5.58 -12.63
C TYR A 4 13.46 -6.30 -12.07
N MET A 5 12.33 -6.35 -12.79
CA MET A 5 11.10 -6.91 -12.21
C MET A 5 10.35 -7.80 -13.21
N ASP A 6 10.29 -9.10 -12.88
CA ASP A 6 9.28 -10.03 -13.40
C ASP A 6 7.96 -9.90 -12.59
N ILE A 7 7.87 -8.85 -11.76
CA ILE A 7 6.79 -8.58 -10.81
C ILE A 7 6.21 -7.20 -11.14
N GLY A 8 4.94 -7.15 -11.53
CA GLY A 8 4.21 -5.89 -11.70
C GLY A 8 3.93 -5.23 -10.34
N VAL A 9 4.23 -3.94 -10.21
CA VAL A 9 4.01 -3.18 -8.97
C VAL A 9 2.83 -2.23 -9.16
N ARG A 10 1.94 -2.16 -8.17
CA ARG A 10 0.82 -1.23 -8.15
C ARG A 10 0.89 -0.37 -6.89
N LEU A 11 0.92 0.95 -7.07
CA LEU A 11 0.70 1.90 -5.99
C LEU A 11 -0.78 2.26 -5.96
N ILE A 12 -1.41 2.03 -4.82
CA ILE A 12 -2.83 2.31 -4.63
C ILE A 12 -2.92 3.47 -3.65
N LEU A 13 -3.40 4.61 -4.13
CA LEU A 13 -3.68 5.80 -3.34
C LEU A 13 -5.07 5.64 -2.75
N ILE A 14 -5.19 5.68 -1.42
CA ILE A 14 -6.47 5.43 -0.71
C ILE A 14 -6.96 6.64 0.09
N ASP A 15 -6.25 7.75 -0.01
CA ASP A 15 -6.41 8.99 0.74
C ASP A 15 -5.76 10.12 -0.08
N GLY A 16 -6.18 11.36 0.15
CA GLY A 16 -5.69 12.57 -0.51
C GLY A 16 -6.75 13.27 -1.35
N GLU A 17 -6.29 14.17 -2.22
CA GLU A 17 -7.14 14.97 -3.12
C GLU A 17 -7.44 14.25 -4.44
N GLY A 18 -7.04 12.98 -4.58
CA GLY A 18 -7.12 12.20 -5.81
C GLY A 18 -5.85 12.31 -6.67
N LEU A 19 -5.83 11.58 -7.78
CA LEU A 19 -4.69 11.55 -8.70
C LEU A 19 -4.99 12.29 -10.00
N GLU A 20 -4.30 13.42 -10.21
CA GLU A 20 -4.21 14.07 -11.52
C GLU A 20 -3.04 13.46 -12.31
N GLU A 21 -3.35 12.65 -13.33
CA GLU A 21 -2.37 11.83 -14.03
C GLU A 21 -1.27 12.69 -14.69
N GLU A 22 -1.63 13.78 -15.36
CA GLU A 22 -0.67 14.69 -15.99
C GLU A 22 0.31 15.30 -14.98
N GLU A 23 -0.18 15.74 -13.81
CA GLU A 23 0.66 16.32 -12.76
C GLU A 23 1.59 15.27 -12.17
N PHE A 24 1.06 14.07 -11.91
CA PHE A 24 1.83 12.94 -11.42
C PHE A 24 2.93 12.53 -12.40
N ARG A 25 2.62 12.42 -13.69
CA ARG A 25 3.60 12.12 -14.75
C ARG A 25 4.65 13.23 -14.86
N ALA A 26 4.24 14.50 -14.78
CA ALA A 26 5.17 15.62 -14.76
C ALA A 26 6.10 15.60 -13.53
N HIS A 27 5.61 15.12 -12.38
CA HIS A 27 6.39 14.96 -11.17
C HIS A 27 7.39 13.80 -11.26
N ILE A 28 6.94 12.61 -11.69
CA ILE A 28 7.81 11.42 -11.83
C ILE A 28 8.99 11.68 -12.77
N ARG A 29 8.76 12.37 -13.91
CA ARG A 29 9.80 12.67 -14.89
C ARG A 29 10.99 13.46 -14.32
N LYS A 30 10.81 14.13 -13.17
CA LYS A 30 11.91 14.82 -12.46
C LYS A 30 12.90 13.85 -11.81
N TYR A 31 12.51 12.58 -11.64
CA TYR A 31 13.28 11.54 -10.97
C TYR A 31 13.55 10.36 -11.93
N PRO A 32 14.73 10.28 -12.56
CA PRO A 32 15.03 9.26 -13.58
C PRO A 32 14.77 7.81 -13.13
N ALA A 33 15.01 7.51 -11.85
CA ALA A 33 14.76 6.19 -11.29
C ALA A 33 13.27 5.84 -11.25
N LEU A 34 12.40 6.80 -10.93
CA LEU A 34 10.95 6.58 -10.89
C LEU A 34 10.36 6.49 -12.29
N GLU A 35 10.85 7.30 -13.25
CA GLU A 35 10.41 7.18 -14.64
C GLU A 35 10.78 5.82 -15.23
N LEU A 36 11.97 5.30 -14.93
CA LEU A 36 12.36 3.94 -15.32
C LEU A 36 11.43 2.89 -14.71
N LEU A 37 11.04 3.00 -13.44
CA LEU A 37 10.10 2.07 -12.81
C LEU A 37 8.71 2.15 -13.45
N TYR A 38 8.25 3.36 -13.79
CA TYR A 38 7.01 3.56 -14.53
C TYR A 38 7.01 2.84 -15.88
N GLU A 39 8.08 3.01 -16.67
CA GLU A 39 8.27 2.31 -17.94
C GLU A 39 8.37 0.78 -17.79
N GLN A 40 8.77 0.30 -16.61
CA GLN A 40 8.92 -1.13 -16.30
C GLN A 40 7.67 -1.79 -15.72
N GLY A 41 6.53 -1.08 -15.64
CA GLY A 41 5.26 -1.65 -15.17
C GLY A 41 4.91 -1.32 -13.71
N LEU A 42 5.34 -0.16 -13.23
CA LEU A 42 4.72 0.49 -12.08
C LEU A 42 3.40 1.15 -12.51
N TYR A 43 2.29 0.68 -11.96
CA TYR A 43 0.98 1.28 -12.17
C TYR A 43 0.55 2.05 -10.93
N VAL A 44 -0.16 3.16 -11.11
CA VAL A 44 -0.72 3.94 -10.00
C VAL A 44 -2.22 4.01 -10.15
N PHE A 45 -2.93 3.71 -9.08
CA PHE A 45 -4.38 3.69 -9.02
C PHE A 45 -4.88 4.60 -7.92
N ASP A 46 -5.88 5.40 -8.24
CA ASP A 46 -6.64 6.18 -7.27
C ASP A 46 -7.88 5.39 -6.83
N ALA A 47 -7.86 4.89 -5.60
CA ALA A 47 -8.97 4.16 -5.01
C ALA A 47 -10.11 5.08 -4.53
N LEU A 48 -9.91 6.41 -4.53
CA LEU A 48 -10.97 7.37 -4.25
C LEU A 48 -11.90 7.57 -5.45
N ASN A 49 -11.44 7.21 -6.66
CA ASN A 49 -12.26 7.25 -7.85
C ASN A 49 -13.20 6.02 -7.91
N PRO A 50 -14.52 6.18 -7.68
CA PRO A 50 -15.44 5.05 -7.63
C PRO A 50 -15.70 4.40 -8.99
N ALA A 51 -15.34 5.07 -10.10
CA ALA A 51 -15.44 4.51 -11.43
C ALA A 51 -14.28 3.55 -11.76
N LEU A 52 -13.22 3.56 -10.94
CA LEU A 52 -12.02 2.78 -11.18
C LEU A 52 -12.11 1.42 -10.47
N SER A 53 -11.96 0.35 -11.24
CA SER A 53 -11.82 -1.01 -10.72
C SER A 53 -10.36 -1.42 -10.77
N ILE A 54 -9.78 -1.74 -9.60
CA ILE A 54 -8.39 -2.19 -9.50
C ILE A 54 -8.36 -3.70 -9.74
N PRO A 55 -7.70 -4.19 -10.80
CA PRO A 55 -7.61 -5.63 -11.05
C PRO A 55 -6.73 -6.29 -9.99
N VAL A 56 -7.19 -7.44 -9.49
CA VAL A 56 -6.48 -8.28 -8.51
C VAL A 56 -6.29 -9.68 -9.10
N ASN A 57 -5.05 -10.16 -9.11
CA ASN A 57 -4.67 -11.52 -9.48
C ASN A 57 -4.64 -12.42 -8.22
N SER A 58 -4.90 -13.72 -8.37
CA SER A 58 -4.84 -14.68 -7.25
C SER A 58 -3.48 -14.78 -6.56
N GLU A 59 -2.40 -14.47 -7.29
CA GLU A 59 -1.02 -14.46 -6.78
C GLU A 59 -0.61 -13.12 -6.14
N ASP A 60 -1.49 -12.12 -6.13
CA ASP A 60 -1.14 -10.80 -5.64
C ASP A 60 -0.72 -10.83 -4.16
N LEU A 61 0.28 -10.00 -3.86
CA LEU A 61 0.74 -9.70 -2.51
C LEU A 61 0.37 -8.26 -2.19
N PHE A 62 -0.19 -8.06 -1.01
CA PHE A 62 -0.58 -6.73 -0.54
C PHE A 62 0.48 -6.21 0.43
N MET A 63 0.81 -4.93 0.29
CA MET A 63 1.67 -4.23 1.23
C MET A 63 0.93 -3.00 1.77
N ALA A 64 0.84 -2.91 3.09
CA ALA A 64 0.35 -1.75 3.81
C ALA A 64 1.51 -0.86 4.25
N THR A 65 1.30 0.45 4.25
CA THR A 65 2.28 1.47 4.69
C THR A 65 1.75 2.36 5.82
N LEU A 66 0.43 2.51 5.93
CA LEU A 66 -0.28 3.24 6.99
C LEU A 66 -1.27 2.32 7.70
N TYR A 67 -1.64 2.61 8.94
CA TYR A 67 -2.52 1.74 9.73
C TYR A 67 -3.86 1.46 9.04
N TYR A 68 -4.47 2.46 8.41
CA TYR A 68 -5.72 2.27 7.69
C TYR A 68 -5.54 1.48 6.38
N THR A 69 -4.37 1.55 5.74
CA THR A 69 -4.03 0.65 4.61
C THR A 69 -3.89 -0.81 5.08
N ALA A 70 -3.45 -1.05 6.32
CA ALA A 70 -3.37 -2.40 6.90
C ALA A 70 -4.76 -3.02 7.08
N PHE A 71 -5.74 -2.23 7.56
CA PHE A 71 -7.13 -2.67 7.57
C PHE A 71 -7.66 -2.95 6.16
N THR A 72 -7.34 -2.09 5.18
CA THR A 72 -7.76 -2.30 3.78
C THR A 72 -7.20 -3.60 3.21
N CYS A 73 -5.92 -3.91 3.44
CA CYS A 73 -5.30 -5.16 3.02
C CYS A 73 -5.98 -6.36 3.68
N HIS A 74 -6.14 -6.34 5.00
CA HIS A 74 -6.79 -7.41 5.76
C HIS A 74 -8.22 -7.68 5.28
N ASN A 75 -9.01 -6.62 5.09
CA ASN A 75 -10.39 -6.74 4.61
C ASN A 75 -10.45 -7.25 3.16
N THR A 76 -9.53 -6.83 2.30
CA THR A 76 -9.41 -7.34 0.93
C THR A 76 -9.15 -8.85 0.92
N LEU A 77 -8.18 -9.31 1.71
CA LEU A 77 -7.86 -10.75 1.83
C LEU A 77 -9.04 -11.57 2.35
N ARG A 78 -9.85 -11.01 3.26
CA ARG A 78 -11.08 -11.65 3.75
C ARG A 78 -12.20 -11.68 2.70
N LYS A 79 -12.35 -10.60 1.92
CA LYS A 79 -13.39 -10.46 0.91
C LYS A 79 -13.16 -11.33 -0.33
N TYR A 80 -11.91 -11.55 -0.71
CA TYR A 80 -11.54 -12.31 -1.91
C TYR A 80 -10.88 -13.64 -1.54
N PRO A 81 -11.65 -14.73 -1.35
CA PRO A 81 -11.12 -16.04 -0.95
C PRO A 81 -10.26 -16.71 -2.03
N GLY A 82 -10.33 -16.25 -3.29
CA GLY A 82 -9.49 -16.72 -4.38
C GLY A 82 -8.03 -16.24 -4.32
N LEU A 83 -7.69 -15.34 -3.39
CA LEU A 83 -6.30 -14.94 -3.13
C LEU A 83 -5.58 -16.05 -2.38
N LYS A 84 -4.45 -16.50 -2.93
CA LYS A 84 -3.65 -17.57 -2.33
C LYS A 84 -2.94 -17.11 -1.06
N ASN A 85 -2.46 -15.87 -1.06
CA ASN A 85 -1.84 -15.27 0.11
C ASN A 85 -2.92 -14.80 1.08
N ARG A 86 -2.77 -15.12 2.37
CA ARG A 86 -3.73 -14.79 3.43
C ARG A 86 -3.22 -13.75 4.43
N ASN A 87 -1.93 -13.42 4.34
CA ASN A 87 -1.27 -12.38 5.10
C ASN A 87 -0.85 -11.26 4.13
N PHE A 88 -0.79 -10.04 4.63
CA PHE A 88 -0.22 -8.91 3.92
C PHE A 88 1.16 -8.56 4.50
N VAL A 89 1.98 -7.85 3.74
CA VAL A 89 3.20 -7.23 4.26
C VAL A 89 2.82 -5.91 4.90
N TYR A 90 3.29 -5.61 6.10
CA TYR A 90 3.08 -4.31 6.73
C TYR A 90 4.43 -3.63 6.91
N PHE A 91 4.66 -2.55 6.15
CA PHE A 91 5.81 -1.69 6.34
C PHE A 91 5.52 -0.66 7.44
N ILE A 92 5.94 -0.98 8.67
CA ILE A 92 5.72 -0.19 9.88
C ILE A 92 6.87 0.80 10.02
N GLN A 93 6.55 2.09 9.86
CA GLN A 93 7.54 3.17 9.85
C GLN A 93 7.68 3.88 11.20
N ASP A 94 6.59 3.89 11.97
CA ASP A 94 6.48 4.52 13.29
C ASP A 94 5.38 3.83 14.11
N PHE A 95 5.28 4.18 15.39
CA PHE A 95 4.16 3.82 16.25
C PHE A 95 2.97 4.77 16.00
N GLU A 96 2.29 4.57 14.87
CA GLU A 96 1.14 5.38 14.40
C GLU A 96 0.04 5.67 15.45
N PRO A 97 -0.24 4.84 16.47
CA PRO A 97 -1.21 5.19 17.51
C PRO A 97 -0.92 6.52 18.21
N ILE A 98 0.34 6.91 18.36
CA ILE A 98 0.72 8.17 19.03
C ILE A 98 0.24 9.42 18.29
N PHE A 99 -0.13 9.30 17.01
CA PHE A 99 -0.68 10.41 16.23
C PHE A 99 -2.09 10.80 16.67
N TYR A 100 -2.73 10.00 17.53
CA TYR A 100 -4.10 10.21 18.00
C TYR A 100 -4.17 10.27 19.53
N PRO A 101 -4.91 11.22 20.12
CA PRO A 101 -5.11 11.27 21.56
C PRO A 101 -6.09 10.18 21.99
N HIS A 102 -5.61 9.12 22.66
CA HIS A 102 -6.35 7.99 23.29
C HIS A 102 -7.84 7.83 22.93
N ASN A 103 -8.14 7.79 21.64
CA ASN A 103 -9.49 7.76 21.08
C ASN A 103 -9.59 6.58 20.10
N THR A 104 -10.68 6.53 19.33
CA THR A 104 -10.88 5.48 18.32
C THR A 104 -9.71 5.38 17.33
N GLY A 105 -9.09 6.50 16.92
CA GLY A 105 -7.91 6.48 16.05
C GLY A 105 -6.73 5.77 16.70
N TYR A 106 -6.46 6.06 17.99
CA TYR A 106 -5.41 5.38 18.75
C TYR A 106 -5.66 3.86 18.80
N VAL A 107 -6.87 3.44 19.17
CA VAL A 107 -7.21 2.02 19.34
C VAL A 107 -7.21 1.29 18.00
N THR A 108 -7.73 1.93 16.94
CA THR A 108 -7.76 1.31 15.61
C THR A 108 -6.35 1.16 15.04
N ALA A 109 -5.51 2.19 15.12
CA ALA A 109 -4.10 2.08 14.73
C ALA A 109 -3.39 0.97 15.53
N LEU A 110 -3.60 0.90 16.84
CA LEU A 110 -2.97 -0.10 17.70
C LEU A 110 -3.40 -1.53 17.35
N GLU A 111 -4.66 -1.71 16.93
CA GLU A 111 -5.19 -3.02 16.56
C GLU A 111 -4.59 -3.56 15.26
N THR A 112 -4.11 -2.69 14.36
CA THR A 112 -3.50 -3.13 13.10
C THR A 112 -2.27 -4.01 13.30
N TYR A 113 -1.53 -3.80 14.39
CA TYR A 113 -0.38 -4.61 14.77
C TYR A 113 -0.75 -6.04 15.20
N ARG A 114 -2.03 -6.33 15.44
CA ARG A 114 -2.53 -7.70 15.73
C ARG A 114 -3.09 -8.42 14.52
N LEU A 115 -3.25 -7.74 13.39
CA LEU A 115 -3.74 -8.35 12.15
C LEU A 115 -2.72 -9.36 11.61
N PRO A 116 -3.13 -10.41 10.87
CA PRO A 116 -2.19 -11.37 10.29
C PRO A 116 -1.35 -10.71 9.18
N HIS A 117 -0.09 -10.43 9.50
CA HIS A 117 0.84 -9.74 8.59
C HIS A 117 2.28 -10.23 8.73
N PHE A 118 3.10 -9.91 7.73
CA PHE A 118 4.55 -9.97 7.78
C PHE A 118 5.10 -8.55 7.98
N GLY A 119 5.67 -8.29 9.16
CA GLY A 119 6.19 -6.96 9.52
C GLY A 119 7.55 -6.68 8.86
N ILE A 120 7.65 -5.53 8.20
CA ILE A 120 8.92 -4.89 7.84
C ILE A 120 8.99 -3.60 8.63
N TYR A 121 10.08 -3.38 9.34
CA TYR A 121 10.20 -2.27 10.27
C TYR A 121 11.30 -1.34 9.79
N SER A 122 11.02 -0.03 9.77
CA SER A 122 12.03 0.99 9.46
C SER A 122 13.17 1.00 10.48
N THR A 123 12.89 0.56 11.71
CA THR A 123 13.86 0.50 12.82
C THR A 123 13.65 -0.74 13.69
N PRO A 124 14.69 -1.21 14.41
CA PRO A 124 14.56 -2.33 15.36
C PRO A 124 13.66 -2.05 16.57
N PHE A 125 13.41 -0.78 16.92
CA PHE A 125 12.62 -0.41 18.10
C PHE A 125 11.11 -0.67 17.93
N LEU A 126 10.67 -0.95 16.71
CA LEU A 126 9.27 -1.17 16.36
C LEU A 126 8.88 -2.67 16.33
N GLN A 127 9.83 -3.57 16.58
CA GLN A 127 9.66 -5.03 16.51
C GLN A 127 9.06 -5.65 17.78
#